data_AF-A0A0M7B7J5-F1
#
_entry.id   AF-A0A0M7B7J5-F1
#
_cell.length_a   1.000
_cell.length_b   1.000
_cell.length_c   1.000
_cell.angle_alpha   90.00
_cell.angle_beta   90.00
_cell.angle_gamma   90.00
#
_symmetry.space_group_name_H-M   'P 1'
#
loop_
_entity.id
_entity.type
_entity.pdbx_description
1 polymer ?
#
loop_
_entity_poly.entity_id
_entity_poly.type
_entity_poly.pdbx_seq_one_letter_code
_entity_poly.pdbx_strand_id
1 'polypeptide(L)'
;MIALSISIAPMTTLSCVLATVNGGDLVRNILVMGICGTGKTTLAGRLAERLSCAMIEADEHHAPEAIARMARGDALTDVDRWGWLDRVGAAAHDTGVQTVIACSALKRAYRARLAERLGALDIIFLHGTRSLVVARMSQRTAHYMPTSLIDSQLAVLELPEGQDVLPLDIADPLDRMVDAAHDFATRPRQSARPFIPQGGKP
;
A
#
# COMPACT_ATOMS: atom_id res chain seq x y z
N MET A 1 -20.88 -17.37 -63.77
CA MET A 1 -21.15 -16.13 -63.02
C MET A 1 -20.63 -16.35 -61.60
N ILE A 2 -19.51 -15.67 -61.28
CA ILE A 2 -19.08 -15.16 -59.97
C ILE A 2 -18.81 -16.18 -58.83
N ALA A 3 -17.52 -16.30 -58.51
CA ALA A 3 -17.01 -16.69 -57.20
C ALA A 3 -17.10 -15.52 -56.21
N LEU A 4 -17.35 -15.78 -54.93
CA LEU A 4 -16.98 -14.84 -53.87
C LEU A 4 -16.45 -15.57 -52.63
N SER A 5 -15.18 -15.30 -52.39
CA SER A 5 -14.37 -15.64 -51.24
C SER A 5 -14.86 -14.89 -50.00
N ILE A 6 -14.96 -15.56 -48.86
CA ILE A 6 -15.13 -14.90 -47.55
C ILE A 6 -13.78 -14.92 -46.84
N SER A 7 -13.24 -13.72 -46.64
CA SER A 7 -11.98 -13.43 -45.99
C SER A 7 -12.07 -13.64 -44.47
N ILE A 8 -11.04 -14.28 -43.92
CA ILE A 8 -10.77 -14.35 -42.47
C ILE A 8 -10.26 -12.98 -42.00
N ALA A 9 -10.67 -12.53 -40.82
CA ALA A 9 -9.93 -11.53 -40.03
C ALA A 9 -9.97 -11.92 -38.53
N PRO A 10 -8.86 -11.74 -37.79
CA PRO A 10 -8.64 -12.33 -36.47
C PRO A 10 -9.31 -11.56 -35.33
N MET A 11 -9.61 -12.27 -34.24
CA MET A 11 -9.92 -11.68 -32.94
C MET A 11 -8.69 -10.95 -32.42
N THR A 12 -8.71 -9.62 -32.46
CA THR A 12 -7.76 -8.78 -31.74
C THR A 12 -8.46 -7.64 -31.02
N THR A 13 -7.97 -7.41 -29.81
CA THR A 13 -8.18 -6.24 -28.94
C THR A 13 -9.47 -6.22 -28.13
N LEU A 14 -9.39 -6.81 -26.93
CA LEU A 14 -10.08 -6.28 -25.75
C LEU A 14 -9.73 -4.78 -25.67
N SER A 15 -10.68 -3.93 -26.05
CA SER A 15 -10.66 -2.52 -25.70
C SER A 15 -10.90 -2.44 -24.19
N CYS A 16 -9.82 -2.53 -23.42
CA CYS A 16 -9.82 -2.11 -22.03
C CYS A 16 -10.06 -0.60 -22.06
N VAL A 17 -11.23 -0.20 -21.59
CA VAL A 17 -11.67 1.18 -21.53
C VAL A 17 -10.60 1.99 -20.79
N LEU A 18 -9.80 2.75 -21.54
CA LEU A 18 -9.14 3.93 -21.03
C LEU A 18 -10.25 4.89 -20.63
N ALA A 19 -10.68 4.81 -19.38
CA ALA A 19 -11.36 5.89 -18.72
C ALA A 19 -10.35 7.03 -18.56
N THR A 20 -10.16 7.81 -19.62
CA THR A 20 -9.63 9.16 -19.50
C THR A 20 -10.67 9.97 -18.73
N VAL A 21 -10.53 9.97 -17.41
CA VAL A 21 -11.27 10.87 -16.53
C VAL A 21 -10.74 12.28 -16.79
N ASN A 22 -11.49 13.05 -17.58
CA ASN A 22 -11.34 14.49 -17.66
C ASN A 22 -11.70 15.08 -16.29
N GLY A 23 -10.68 15.41 -15.48
CA GLY A 23 -10.84 16.17 -14.24
C GLY A 23 -10.37 15.48 -12.95
N GLY A 24 -9.06 15.35 -12.77
CA GLY A 24 -8.39 15.77 -11.52
C GLY A 24 -8.51 14.95 -10.23
N ASP A 25 -9.22 13.82 -10.16
CA ASP A 25 -9.07 12.88 -9.04
C ASP A 25 -7.98 11.87 -9.38
N LEU A 26 -6.73 12.21 -9.06
CA LEU A 26 -5.58 11.31 -9.17
C LEU A 26 -5.85 10.05 -8.34
N VAL A 27 -6.05 8.92 -9.01
CA VAL A 27 -6.12 7.60 -8.38
C VAL A 27 -4.78 7.36 -7.69
N ARG A 28 -4.79 7.22 -6.36
CA ARG A 28 -3.58 7.04 -5.55
C ARG A 28 -3.45 5.60 -5.07
N ASN A 29 -2.21 5.12 -5.06
CA ASN A 29 -1.86 3.89 -4.37
C ASN A 29 -2.09 4.05 -2.86
N ILE A 30 -2.48 2.97 -2.20
CA ILE A 30 -2.85 2.94 -0.79
C ILE A 30 -1.82 2.12 -0.04
N LEU A 31 -1.15 2.72 0.95
CA LEU A 31 -0.21 2.06 1.83
C LEU A 31 -0.93 1.69 3.14
N VAL A 32 -1.09 0.39 3.41
CA VAL A 32 -1.52 -0.11 4.71
C VAL A 32 -0.27 -0.42 5.54
N MET A 33 0.03 0.45 6.50
CA MET A 33 1.24 0.39 7.32
C MET A 33 0.98 0.14 8.80
N GLY A 34 2.06 -0.21 9.52
CA GLY A 34 2.04 -0.59 10.93
C GLY A 34 3.07 -1.68 11.24
N ILE A 35 3.34 -1.90 12.52
CA ILE A 35 4.29 -2.93 12.97
C ILE A 35 3.79 -4.34 12.63
N CYS A 36 4.63 -5.36 12.80
CA CYS A 36 4.23 -6.75 12.63
C CYS A 36 3.09 -7.11 13.60
N GLY A 37 2.20 -8.01 13.17
CA GLY A 37 1.06 -8.42 13.99
C GLY A 37 -0.14 -7.46 14.03
N THR A 38 -0.08 -6.26 13.43
CA THR A 38 -1.22 -5.33 13.41
C THR A 38 -2.34 -5.73 12.43
N GLY A 39 -2.08 -6.66 11.50
CA GLY A 39 -3.09 -7.15 10.55
C GLY A 39 -3.09 -6.47 9.17
N LYS A 40 -1.97 -5.85 8.77
CA LYS A 40 -1.81 -5.19 7.45
C LYS A 40 -2.31 -6.02 6.27
N THR A 41 -1.79 -7.24 6.11
CA THR A 41 -2.17 -8.17 5.03
C THR A 41 -3.68 -8.42 4.98
N THR A 42 -4.30 -8.64 6.15
CA THR A 42 -5.73 -8.91 6.26
C THR A 42 -6.58 -7.71 5.87
N LEU A 43 -6.25 -6.51 6.39
CA LEU A 43 -6.96 -5.28 6.01
C LEU A 43 -6.76 -4.96 4.53
N ALA A 44 -5.51 -5.05 4.06
CA ALA A 44 -5.14 -4.75 2.68
C ALA A 44 -5.87 -5.64 1.68
N GLY A 45 -5.95 -6.95 1.94
CA GLY A 45 -6.67 -7.89 1.09
C GLY A 45 -8.17 -7.57 1.01
N ARG A 46 -8.83 -7.40 2.17
CA ARG A 46 -10.25 -7.04 2.22
C ARG A 46 -10.55 -5.69 1.56
N LEU A 47 -9.65 -4.72 1.71
CA LEU A 47 -9.78 -3.42 1.07
C LEU A 47 -9.60 -3.52 -0.45
N ALA A 48 -8.58 -4.24 -0.92
CA ALA A 48 -8.32 -4.43 -2.35
C ALA A 48 -9.48 -5.16 -3.05
N GLU A 49 -10.05 -6.18 -2.41
CA GLU A 49 -11.27 -6.85 -2.88
C GLU A 49 -12.43 -5.87 -3.04
N ARG A 50 -12.67 -5.04 -2.01
CA ARG A 50 -13.77 -4.07 -2.01
C ARG A 50 -13.58 -2.96 -3.04
N LEU A 51 -12.34 -2.55 -3.28
CA LEU A 51 -11.98 -1.56 -4.31
C LEU A 51 -11.81 -2.17 -5.71
N SER A 52 -11.88 -3.50 -5.84
CA SER A 52 -11.60 -4.23 -7.09
C SER A 52 -10.26 -3.85 -7.72
N CYS A 53 -9.21 -3.77 -6.90
CA CYS A 53 -7.87 -3.34 -7.31
C CYS A 53 -6.78 -4.36 -6.91
N ALA A 54 -5.54 -4.11 -7.33
CA ALA A 54 -4.43 -5.00 -7.00
C ALA A 54 -4.03 -4.89 -5.51
N MET A 55 -3.46 -5.97 -4.97
CA MET A 55 -2.80 -5.99 -3.66
C MET A 55 -1.35 -6.44 -3.81
N ILE A 56 -0.43 -5.77 -3.12
CA ILE A 56 0.98 -6.19 -2.96
C ILE A 56 1.25 -6.47 -1.49
N GLU A 57 1.74 -7.67 -1.19
CA GLU A 57 2.31 -8.02 0.12
C GLU A 57 3.81 -7.76 0.11
N ALA A 58 4.25 -6.69 0.80
CA ALA A 58 5.64 -6.28 0.75
C ALA A 58 6.59 -7.34 1.31
N ASP A 59 6.16 -8.15 2.27
CA ASP A 59 7.02 -9.17 2.88
C ASP A 59 7.46 -10.25 1.86
N GLU A 60 6.70 -10.47 0.79
CA GLU A 60 7.05 -11.40 -0.31
C GLU A 60 8.22 -10.90 -1.17
N HIS A 61 8.56 -9.60 -1.08
CA HIS A 61 9.64 -8.98 -1.84
C HIS A 61 10.96 -8.91 -1.06
N HIS A 62 11.02 -9.45 0.17
CA HIS A 62 12.28 -9.56 0.90
C HIS A 62 13.24 -10.56 0.24
N ALA A 63 14.54 -10.28 0.34
CA ALA A 63 15.55 -11.26 -0.04
C ALA A 63 15.53 -12.42 0.99
N PRO A 64 15.83 -13.67 0.58
CA PRO A 64 15.90 -14.80 1.52
C PRO A 64 16.79 -14.56 2.74
N GLU A 65 17.92 -13.87 2.56
CA GLU A 65 18.84 -13.46 3.64
C GLU A 65 18.15 -12.57 4.70
N ALA A 66 17.34 -11.61 4.24
CA ALA A 66 16.61 -10.71 5.11
C ALA A 66 15.52 -11.44 5.90
N ILE A 67 14.81 -12.37 5.25
CA ILE A 67 13.84 -13.26 5.90
C ILE A 67 14.52 -14.10 6.98
N ALA A 68 15.67 -14.72 6.66
CA ALA A 68 16.42 -15.53 7.61
C ALA A 68 16.90 -14.73 8.83
N ARG A 69 17.39 -13.50 8.63
CA ARG A 69 17.76 -12.59 9.73
C ARG A 69 16.57 -12.27 10.62
N MET A 70 15.46 -11.86 10.02
CA MET A 70 14.24 -11.56 10.75
C MET A 70 13.68 -12.77 11.50
N ALA A 71 13.75 -13.97 10.93
CA ALA A 71 13.32 -15.21 11.58
C ALA A 71 14.16 -15.53 12.84
N ARG A 72 15.42 -15.12 12.89
CA ARG A 72 16.28 -15.20 14.09
C ARG A 72 16.06 -14.07 15.10
N GLY A 73 15.21 -13.10 14.77
CA GLY A 73 14.96 -11.91 15.59
C GLY A 73 15.95 -10.77 15.36
N ASP A 74 16.80 -10.87 14.34
CA ASP A 74 17.73 -9.81 13.97
C ASP A 74 16.96 -8.72 13.20
N ALA A 75 16.89 -7.52 13.76
CA ALA A 75 16.27 -6.39 13.07
C ALA A 75 17.07 -6.03 11.80
N LEU A 76 16.35 -5.77 10.71
CA LEU A 76 16.96 -5.23 9.49
C LEU A 76 17.42 -3.78 9.73
N THR A 77 18.44 -3.35 8.98
CA THR A 77 18.95 -1.98 8.93
C THR A 77 18.29 -1.17 7.82
N ASP A 78 18.62 0.11 7.68
CA ASP A 78 18.16 0.93 6.55
C ASP A 78 18.71 0.42 5.22
N VAL A 79 19.98 0.02 5.18
CA VAL A 79 20.65 -0.52 3.98
C VAL A 79 19.94 -1.76 3.47
N ASP A 80 19.52 -2.65 4.38
CA ASP A 80 18.76 -3.87 4.05
C ASP A 80 17.39 -3.56 3.42
N ARG A 81 16.81 -2.39 3.74
CA ARG A 81 15.44 -2.03 3.36
C ARG A 81 15.35 -1.25 2.05
N TRP A 82 16.38 -0.50 1.64
CA TRP A 82 16.29 0.32 0.42
C TRP A 82 15.98 -0.51 -0.83
N GLY A 83 16.76 -1.56 -1.09
CA GLY A 83 16.50 -2.44 -2.24
C GLY A 83 15.18 -3.20 -2.15
N TRP A 84 14.69 -3.47 -0.94
CA TRP A 84 13.38 -4.08 -0.72
C TRP A 84 12.24 -3.11 -1.07
N LEU A 85 12.29 -1.87 -0.57
CA LEU A 85 11.29 -0.84 -0.88
C LEU A 85 11.26 -0.54 -2.38
N ASP A 86 12.40 -0.56 -3.05
CA ASP A 86 12.50 -0.38 -4.51
C ASP A 86 11.76 -1.48 -5.27
N ARG A 87 11.88 -2.75 -4.82
CA ARG A 87 11.15 -3.87 -5.42
C ARG A 87 9.65 -3.79 -5.17
N VAL A 88 9.24 -3.38 -3.97
CA VAL A 88 7.82 -3.18 -3.63
C VAL A 88 7.21 -2.07 -4.48
N GLY A 89 7.91 -0.93 -4.59
CA GLY A 89 7.49 0.19 -5.43
C GLY A 89 7.43 -0.19 -6.92
N ALA A 90 8.37 -0.99 -7.41
CA ALA A 90 8.33 -1.53 -8.76
C ALA A 90 7.11 -2.43 -8.98
N ALA A 91 6.90 -3.42 -8.12
CA ALA A 91 5.80 -4.36 -8.24
C ALA A 91 4.43 -3.66 -8.22
N ALA A 92 4.24 -2.67 -7.35
CA ALA A 92 3.00 -1.88 -7.32
C ALA A 92 2.84 -1.00 -8.57
N HIS A 93 3.92 -0.38 -9.06
CA HIS A 93 3.89 0.44 -10.28
C HIS A 93 3.53 -0.40 -11.51
N ASP A 94 4.13 -1.59 -11.62
CA ASP A 94 4.01 -2.47 -12.79
C ASP A 94 2.58 -3.06 -12.93
N THR A 95 1.73 -2.95 -11.90
CA THR A 95 0.29 -3.29 -12.02
C THR A 95 -0.46 -2.37 -12.99
N GLY A 96 0.01 -1.13 -13.18
CA GLY A 96 -0.63 -0.11 -14.02
C GLY A 96 -1.98 0.41 -13.50
N VAL A 97 -2.40 0.01 -12.30
CA VAL A 97 -3.68 0.37 -11.69
C VAL A 97 -3.51 0.78 -10.22
N GLN A 98 -4.58 1.24 -9.58
CA GLN A 98 -4.56 1.44 -8.13
C GLN A 98 -4.13 0.16 -7.41
N THR A 99 -3.20 0.29 -6.46
CA THR A 99 -2.71 -0.85 -5.69
C THR A 99 -2.79 -0.55 -4.19
N VAL A 100 -3.28 -1.53 -3.42
CA VAL A 100 -3.18 -1.56 -1.95
C VAL A 100 -1.93 -2.33 -1.56
N ILE A 101 -1.06 -1.70 -0.78
CA ILE A 101 0.27 -2.21 -0.44
C ILE A 101 0.30 -2.46 1.07
N ALA A 102 0.38 -3.73 1.48
CA ALA A 102 0.68 -4.08 2.86
C ALA A 102 2.19 -3.95 3.09
N CYS A 103 2.63 -2.91 3.81
CA CYS A 103 4.07 -2.67 4.02
C CYS A 103 4.31 -1.98 5.37
N SER A 104 5.32 -2.39 6.11
CA SER A 104 5.60 -1.79 7.43
C SER A 104 5.93 -0.30 7.35
N ALA A 105 6.74 0.13 6.36
CA ALA A 105 7.07 1.52 6.02
C ALA A 105 7.20 2.48 7.23
N LEU A 106 7.87 2.02 8.28
CA LEU A 106 7.83 2.60 9.63
C LEU A 106 8.45 4.00 9.71
N LYS A 107 9.48 4.29 8.91
CA LYS A 107 10.13 5.61 8.85
C LYS A 107 9.54 6.48 7.75
N ARG A 108 9.54 7.80 7.94
CA ARG A 108 9.16 8.79 6.91
C ARG A 108 9.97 8.62 5.64
N ALA A 109 11.27 8.34 5.76
CA ALA A 109 12.13 8.10 4.61
C ALA A 109 11.72 6.87 3.78
N TYR A 110 11.16 5.84 4.41
CA TYR A 110 10.67 4.66 3.69
C TYR A 110 9.39 4.97 2.89
N ARG A 111 8.49 5.75 3.50
CA ARG A 111 7.27 6.23 2.83
C ARG A 111 7.59 7.16 1.66
N ALA A 112 8.55 8.05 1.86
CA ALA A 112 9.07 8.91 0.80
C ALA A 112 9.65 8.10 -0.36
N ARG A 113 10.46 7.05 -0.06
CA ARG A 113 11.03 6.18 -1.09
C ARG A 113 9.98 5.47 -1.94
N LEU A 114 8.89 4.99 -1.34
CA LEU A 114 7.76 4.42 -2.09
C LEU A 114 7.08 5.48 -2.96
N ALA A 115 6.87 6.68 -2.40
CA ALA A 115 6.22 7.79 -3.10
C ALA A 115 7.04 8.34 -4.29
N GLU A 116 8.37 8.23 -4.27
CA GLU A 116 9.23 8.59 -5.41
C GLU A 116 8.83 7.87 -6.70
N ARG A 117 8.37 6.62 -6.60
CA ARG A 117 7.94 5.82 -7.75
C ARG A 117 6.43 5.80 -7.96
N LEU A 118 5.66 5.84 -6.87
CA LEU A 118 4.21 5.64 -6.89
C LEU A 118 3.41 6.94 -6.87
N GLY A 119 4.08 8.08 -6.73
CA GLY A 119 3.45 9.38 -6.46
C GLY A 119 2.92 9.49 -5.03
N ALA A 120 2.06 10.47 -4.79
CA ALA A 120 1.42 10.65 -3.50
C ALA A 120 0.62 9.40 -3.10
N LEU A 121 0.78 8.97 -1.85
CA LEU A 121 0.11 7.79 -1.28
C LEU A 121 -1.00 8.20 -0.33
N ASP A 122 -2.06 7.41 -0.29
CA ASP A 122 -2.94 7.36 0.87
C ASP A 122 -2.38 6.38 1.88
N ILE A 123 -2.29 6.79 3.15
CA ILE A 123 -1.67 5.98 4.19
C ILE A 123 -2.73 5.56 5.19
N ILE A 124 -2.97 4.27 5.32
CA ILE A 124 -3.76 3.70 6.40
C ILE A 124 -2.78 3.16 7.44
N PHE A 125 -2.80 3.74 8.63
CA PHE A 125 -1.90 3.39 9.72
C PHE A 125 -2.61 2.56 10.78
N LEU A 126 -2.29 1.28 10.82
CA LEU A 126 -2.77 0.36 11.85
C LEU A 126 -1.91 0.46 13.11
N HIS A 127 -2.55 0.85 14.22
CA HIS A 127 -1.88 0.99 15.51
C HIS A 127 -2.61 0.27 16.64
N GLY A 128 -1.90 -0.04 17.71
CA GLY A 128 -2.47 -0.65 18.90
C GLY A 128 -1.46 -0.72 20.03
N THR A 129 -1.93 -1.07 21.21
CA THR A 129 -1.03 -1.29 22.35
C THR A 129 -0.13 -2.48 22.09
N ARG A 130 1.10 -2.43 22.61
CA ARG A 130 2.07 -3.54 22.53
C ARG A 130 1.46 -4.86 23.03
N SER A 131 0.73 -4.81 24.15
CA SER A 131 0.09 -5.99 24.75
C SER A 131 -0.93 -6.63 23.82
N LEU A 132 -1.73 -5.83 23.12
CA LEU A 132 -2.70 -6.33 22.14
C LEU A 132 -2.01 -6.97 20.93
N VAL A 133 -0.94 -6.36 20.41
CA VAL A 133 -0.16 -6.92 19.30
C VAL A 133 0.48 -8.26 19.69
N VAL A 134 1.10 -8.34 20.87
CA VAL A 134 1.66 -9.58 21.41
C VAL A 134 0.57 -10.65 21.54
N ALA A 135 -0.57 -10.32 22.16
CA ALA A 135 -1.67 -11.27 22.34
C ALA A 135 -2.17 -11.83 21.00
N ARG A 136 -2.30 -10.98 19.96
CA ARG A 136 -2.69 -11.40 18.61
C ARG A 136 -1.65 -12.29 17.94
N MET A 137 -0.36 -12.00 18.11
CA MET A 137 0.72 -12.80 17.54
C MET A 137 0.83 -14.17 18.21
N SER A 138 0.62 -14.26 19.52
CA SER A 138 0.67 -15.53 20.27
C SER A 138 -0.45 -16.49 19.91
N GLN A 139 -1.59 -16.00 19.41
CA GLN A 139 -2.71 -16.83 18.96
C GLN A 139 -2.51 -17.44 17.56
N ARG A 140 -1.48 -17.01 16.81
CA ARG A 140 -1.18 -17.53 15.47
C ARG A 140 -0.18 -18.66 15.58
N THR A 141 -0.52 -19.83 15.05
CA THR A 141 0.32 -21.04 15.02
C THR A 141 1.58 -20.91 14.17
N ALA A 142 1.59 -19.98 13.22
CA ALA A 142 2.77 -19.66 12.41
C ALA A 142 3.49 -18.44 12.98
N HIS A 143 4.49 -18.67 13.85
CA HIS A 143 5.34 -17.60 14.38
C HIS A 143 6.39 -17.21 13.34
N TYR A 144 6.00 -16.43 12.33
CA TYR A 144 6.94 -15.87 11.35
C TYR A 144 7.98 -14.95 12.00
N MET A 145 7.64 -14.30 13.13
CA MET A 145 8.53 -13.35 13.81
C MET A 145 8.48 -13.47 15.34
N PRO A 146 9.64 -13.39 16.02
CA PRO A 146 9.67 -13.33 17.48
C PRO A 146 9.16 -11.98 18.00
N THR A 147 8.65 -11.98 19.23
CA THR A 147 8.14 -10.77 19.89
C THR A 147 9.19 -9.69 20.11
N SER A 148 10.48 -10.05 20.13
CA SER A 148 11.60 -9.09 20.21
C SER A 148 11.63 -8.09 19.05
N LEU A 149 11.09 -8.46 17.89
CA LEU A 149 10.99 -7.54 16.75
C LEU A 149 9.91 -6.48 16.93
N ILE A 150 8.88 -6.73 17.74
CA ILE A 150 7.83 -5.74 18.06
C ILE A 150 8.48 -4.50 18.68
N ASP A 151 9.36 -4.69 19.66
CA ASP A 151 10.03 -3.60 20.36
C ASP A 151 10.94 -2.80 19.43
N SER A 152 11.71 -3.49 18.57
CA SER A 152 12.55 -2.84 17.56
C SER A 152 11.73 -2.01 16.56
N GLN A 153 10.54 -2.49 16.18
CA GLN A 153 9.68 -1.80 15.22
C GLN A 153 8.97 -0.61 15.83
N LEU A 154 8.51 -0.72 17.08
CA LEU A 154 7.98 0.41 17.85
C LEU A 154 9.04 1.51 18.01
N ALA A 155 10.29 1.14 18.27
CA ALA A 155 11.38 2.10 18.45
C ALA A 155 11.72 2.91 17.19
N VAL A 156 11.50 2.35 15.99
CA VAL A 156 11.78 3.03 14.71
C VAL A 156 10.54 3.60 14.02
N LEU A 157 9.36 3.45 14.63
CA LEU A 157 8.11 3.95 14.09
C LEU A 157 8.06 5.48 14.17
N GLU A 158 8.10 6.12 13.01
CA GLU A 158 7.84 7.54 12.86
C GLU A 158 6.39 7.71 12.40
N LEU A 159 5.55 8.26 13.28
CA LEU A 159 4.11 8.40 13.05
C LEU A 159 3.84 9.10 11.70
N PRO A 160 2.96 8.54 10.85
CA PRO A 160 2.51 9.24 9.66
C PRO A 160 1.56 10.38 10.08
N GLU A 161 1.72 11.54 9.45
CA GLU A 161 0.92 12.74 9.70
C GLU A 161 0.44 13.34 8.37
N GLY A 162 -0.66 14.11 8.43
CA GLY A 162 -1.22 14.82 7.29
C GLY A 162 -2.61 14.34 6.90
N GLN A 163 -3.22 15.08 5.96
CA GLN A 163 -4.61 14.84 5.50
C GLN A 163 -4.80 13.53 4.71
N ASP A 164 -3.70 12.94 4.23
CA ASP A 164 -3.69 11.70 3.47
C ASP A 164 -3.31 10.50 4.35
N VAL A 165 -3.55 10.62 5.67
CA VAL A 165 -3.34 9.57 6.66
C VAL A 165 -4.64 9.24 7.39
N LEU A 166 -4.99 7.97 7.45
CA LEU A 166 -6.07 7.43 8.28
C LEU A 166 -5.48 6.51 9.36
N PRO A 167 -5.45 6.94 10.64
CA PRO A 167 -5.14 6.04 11.75
C PRO A 167 -6.33 5.13 12.05
N LEU A 168 -6.07 3.84 12.27
CA LEU A 168 -7.06 2.85 12.68
C LEU A 168 -6.53 2.08 13.89
N ASP A 169 -7.34 2.04 14.96
CA ASP A 169 -7.04 1.24 16.15
C ASP A 169 -7.37 -0.22 15.87
N ILE A 170 -6.35 -1.08 15.98
CA ILE A 170 -6.51 -2.50 15.75
C ILE A 170 -7.47 -3.14 16.77
N ALA A 171 -7.80 -2.49 17.89
CA ALA A 171 -8.82 -2.95 18.84
C ALA A 171 -10.24 -2.95 18.24
N ASP A 172 -10.50 -2.18 17.19
CA ASP A 172 -11.79 -2.18 16.49
C ASP A 172 -12.02 -3.50 15.71
N PRO A 173 -13.29 -3.88 15.48
CA PRO A 173 -13.63 -4.97 14.57
C PRO A 173 -13.09 -4.74 13.16
N LEU A 174 -12.60 -5.80 12.51
CA LEU A 174 -12.02 -5.73 11.16
C LEU A 174 -12.96 -5.09 10.15
N ASP A 175 -14.24 -5.45 10.16
CA ASP A 175 -15.19 -4.92 9.17
C ASP A 175 -15.37 -3.41 9.31
N ARG A 176 -15.40 -2.87 10.54
CA ARG A 176 -15.42 -1.42 10.78
C ARG A 176 -14.16 -0.74 10.24
N MET A 177 -12.99 -1.33 10.45
CA MET A 177 -11.74 -0.80 9.91
C MET A 177 -11.72 -0.81 8.38
N VAL A 178 -12.26 -1.87 7.74
CA VAL A 178 -12.37 -1.96 6.27
C VAL A 178 -13.35 -0.93 5.72
N ASP A 179 -14.49 -0.70 6.39
CA ASP A 179 -15.45 0.35 6.03
C ASP A 179 -14.79 1.73 6.05
N ALA A 180 -14.13 2.08 7.16
CA ALA A 180 -13.44 3.36 7.30
C ALA A 180 -12.30 3.53 6.28
N ALA A 181 -11.53 2.47 6.04
CA ALA A 181 -10.47 2.46 5.04
C ALA A 181 -11.00 2.68 3.62
N HIS A 182 -12.13 2.06 3.28
CA HIS A 182 -12.78 2.22 2.00
C HIS A 182 -13.29 3.64 1.81
N ASP A 183 -14.05 4.17 2.78
CA ASP A 183 -14.60 5.53 2.72
C ASP A 183 -13.50 6.58 2.58
N PHE A 184 -12.41 6.38 3.31
CA PHE A 184 -11.20 7.17 3.17
C PHE A 184 -10.63 7.06 1.76
N ALA A 185 -10.40 5.86 1.23
CA ALA A 185 -9.81 5.64 -0.09
C ALA A 185 -10.64 6.23 -1.25
N THR A 186 -11.98 6.26 -1.10
CA THR A 186 -12.92 6.78 -2.10
C THR A 186 -13.34 8.22 -1.87
N ARG A 187 -12.76 8.91 -0.87
CA ARG A 187 -13.08 10.32 -0.58
C ARG A 187 -12.77 11.21 -1.79
N PRO A 188 -13.60 12.22 -2.09
CA PRO A 188 -13.25 13.24 -3.08
C PRO A 188 -11.95 13.93 -2.70
N ARG A 189 -10.99 14.06 -3.62
CA ARG A 189 -9.76 14.79 -3.33
C ARG A 189 -9.95 16.23 -3.78
N GLN A 190 -9.61 17.17 -2.91
CA GLN A 190 -9.46 18.55 -3.37
C GLN A 190 -8.27 18.57 -4.31
N SER A 191 -8.52 18.80 -5.60
CA SER A 191 -7.45 19.04 -6.56
C SER A 191 -6.64 20.24 -6.06
N ALA A 192 -5.30 20.10 -6.03
CA ALA A 192 -4.44 21.24 -5.77
C ALA A 192 -4.80 22.30 -6.81
N ARG A 193 -5.40 23.43 -6.38
CA ARG A 193 -5.66 24.54 -7.29
C ARG A 193 -4.34 24.92 -7.94
N PRO A 194 -4.27 25.08 -9.27
CA PRO A 194 -3.09 25.63 -9.91
C PRO A 194 -2.75 26.95 -9.23
N PHE A 195 -1.53 27.08 -8.74
CA PHE A 195 -1.01 28.36 -8.29
C PHE A 195 -0.94 29.26 -9.54
N ILE A 196 -1.91 30.16 -9.69
CA ILE A 196 -1.89 31.20 -10.72
C ILE A 196 -1.11 32.37 -10.11
N PRO A 197 0.15 32.64 -10.52
CA PRO A 197 0.83 33.84 -10.10
C PRO A 197 0.00 35.04 -10.58
N GLN A 198 -0.50 35.83 -9.63
CA GLN A 198 -1.17 37.08 -9.93
C GLN A 198 -0.14 37.98 -10.62
N GLY A 199 -0.34 38.19 -11.93
CA GLY A 199 0.50 39.07 -12.72
C GLY A 199 0.47 40.47 -12.11
N GLY A 200 1.60 40.87 -11.51
CA GLY A 200 1.82 42.24 -11.11
C GLY A 200 1.92 43.11 -12.35
N LYS A 201 1.04 44.11 -12.45
CA LYS A 201 1.21 45.30 -13.29
C LYS A 201 0.93 46.53 -12.43
N PRO A 202 1.50 47.71 -12.76
CA PRO A 202 1.59 48.28 -14.11
C PRO A 202 2.97 48.21 -14.79
#